data_AF-A0A376DRX8-F1
#
_entry.id   AF-A0A376DRX8-F1
#
_cell.length_a   1.000
_cell.length_b   1.000
_cell.length_c   1.000
_cell.angle_alpha   90.00
_cell.angle_beta   90.00
_cell.angle_gamma   90.00
#
_symmetry.space_group_name_H-M   'P 1'
#
loop_
_entity.id
_entity.type
_entity.pdbx_description
1 polymer ?
#
loop_
_entity_poly.entity_id
_entity_poly.type
_entity_poly.pdbx_seq_one_letter_code
_entity_poly.pdbx_strand_id
1 'polypeptide(L)'
;MSIGLFFGGFGQLIAGMLEVKNKNVFGLTAFTSYGFFWISLVALLIFPRLGIAVAPSPVAMGSYLVLWGIFTFSLFMATLRINRGLQVVFGLLTLLFILLAAGDFSSSDTVTKLAGYEGIVCGLAAIYVGVSELLHEMDRK
;
A
#
# COMPACT_ATOMS: atom_id res chain seq x y z
N MET A 1 9.64 -9.66 -5.26
CA MET A 1 10.05 -8.50 -6.11
C MET A 1 9.20 -8.37 -7.37
N SER A 2 9.04 -9.42 -8.19
CA SER A 2 8.26 -9.33 -9.44
C SER A 2 6.78 -8.96 -9.23
N ILE A 3 6.13 -9.51 -8.20
CA ILE A 3 4.73 -9.16 -7.86
C ILE A 3 4.62 -7.68 -7.44
N GLY A 4 5.58 -7.18 -6.66
CA GLY A 4 5.63 -5.77 -6.28
C GLY A 4 5.80 -4.86 -7.51
N LEU A 5 6.70 -5.20 -8.44
CA LEU A 5 6.93 -4.36 -9.62
C LEU A 5 5.76 -4.39 -10.61
N PHE A 6 5.28 -5.59 -10.96
CA PHE A 6 4.32 -5.76 -12.06
C PHE A 6 2.87 -5.69 -11.62
N PHE A 7 2.52 -6.35 -10.52
CA PHE A 7 1.13 -6.43 -10.08
C PHE A 7 0.78 -5.27 -9.15
N GLY A 8 1.49 -5.16 -8.02
CA GLY A 8 1.34 -4.04 -7.09
C GLY A 8 1.80 -2.70 -7.67
N GLY A 9 2.75 -2.70 -8.59
CA GLY A 9 3.31 -1.50 -9.21
C GLY A 9 2.54 -1.10 -10.46
N PHE A 10 2.98 -1.59 -11.62
CA PHE A 10 2.42 -1.21 -12.93
C PHE A 10 0.92 -1.55 -13.06
N GLY A 11 0.49 -2.72 -12.61
CA GLY A 11 -0.91 -3.13 -12.65
C GLY A 11 -1.80 -2.18 -11.85
N GLN A 12 -1.42 -1.88 -10.62
CA GLN A 12 -2.15 -0.95 -9.75
C GLN A 12 -2.12 0.49 -10.28
N LEU A 13 -1.01 0.93 -10.87
CA LEU A 13 -0.88 2.24 -11.51
C LEU A 13 -1.84 2.37 -12.70
N ILE A 14 -1.93 1.35 -13.56
CA ILE A 14 -2.88 1.31 -14.67
C ILE A 14 -4.32 1.32 -14.16
N ALA A 15 -4.63 0.52 -13.12
CA ALA A 15 -5.95 0.52 -12.50
C ALA A 15 -6.34 1.93 -12.00
N GLY A 16 -5.41 2.63 -11.33
CA GLY A 16 -5.61 4.01 -10.91
C GLY A 16 -5.90 4.98 -12.06
N MET A 17 -5.13 4.92 -13.14
CA MET A 17 -5.38 5.78 -14.31
C MET A 17 -6.75 5.53 -14.97
N LEU A 18 -7.26 4.29 -14.92
CA LEU A 18 -8.57 3.95 -15.47
C LEU A 18 -9.73 4.55 -14.66
N GLU A 19 -9.52 4.86 -13.38
CA GLU A 19 -10.55 5.48 -12.53
C GLU A 19 -10.94 6.91 -12.98
N VAL A 20 -10.12 7.56 -13.81
CA VAL A 20 -10.49 8.84 -14.45
C VAL A 20 -11.79 8.68 -15.25
N LYS A 21 -11.97 7.54 -15.93
CA LYS A 21 -13.17 7.26 -16.72
C LYS A 21 -14.42 7.11 -15.84
N ASN A 22 -14.24 6.62 -14.62
CA ASN A 22 -15.30 6.44 -13.63
C ASN A 22 -15.55 7.69 -12.77
N LYS A 23 -14.78 8.78 -12.98
CA LYS A 23 -14.77 9.98 -12.13
C LYS A 23 -14.54 9.66 -10.64
N ASN A 24 -13.82 8.57 -10.36
CA ASN A 24 -13.52 8.10 -9.02
C ASN A 24 -12.18 8.69 -8.56
N VAL A 25 -12.24 9.88 -7.95
CA VAL A 25 -11.04 10.60 -7.48
C VAL A 25 -10.31 9.81 -6.40
N PHE A 26 -11.04 9.15 -5.49
CA PHE A 26 -10.42 8.34 -4.43
C PHE A 26 -9.61 7.18 -5.00
N GLY A 27 -10.22 6.39 -5.90
CA GLY A 27 -9.55 5.26 -6.56
C GLY A 27 -8.35 5.71 -7.38
N LEU A 28 -8.49 6.79 -8.15
CA LEU A 28 -7.39 7.39 -8.90
C LEU A 28 -6.20 7.72 -7.99
N THR A 29 -6.43 8.48 -6.91
CA THR A 29 -5.38 8.88 -5.98
C THR A 29 -4.77 7.66 -5.28
N ALA A 30 -5.59 6.78 -4.70
CA ALA A 30 -5.12 5.63 -3.96
C ALA A 30 -4.30 4.68 -4.83
N PHE A 31 -4.88 4.17 -5.93
CA PHE A 31 -4.24 3.13 -6.73
C PHE A 31 -3.01 3.64 -7.48
N THR A 32 -3.05 4.86 -8.01
CA THR A 32 -1.87 5.45 -8.68
C THR A 32 -0.73 5.64 -7.69
N SER A 33 -1.01 6.20 -6.50
CA SER A 33 0.01 6.40 -5.47
C SER A 33 0.59 5.08 -4.97
N TYR A 34 -0.23 4.07 -4.64
CA TYR A 34 0.30 2.77 -4.20
C TYR A 34 1.02 1.99 -5.31
N GLY A 35 0.65 2.19 -6.58
CA GLY A 35 1.43 1.72 -7.72
C GLY A 35 2.86 2.29 -7.69
N PHE A 36 3.01 3.58 -7.46
CA PHE A 36 4.32 4.22 -7.30
C PHE A 36 5.02 3.85 -5.97
N PHE A 37 4.29 3.60 -4.89
CA PHE A 37 4.86 3.04 -3.65
C PHE A 37 5.60 1.74 -3.97
N TRP A 38 4.94 0.77 -4.61
CA TRP A 38 5.56 -0.51 -4.91
C TRP A 38 6.76 -0.40 -5.84
N ILE A 39 6.66 0.42 -6.90
CA ILE A 39 7.77 0.66 -7.83
C ILE A 39 8.96 1.30 -7.10
N SER A 40 8.72 2.33 -6.28
CA SER A 40 9.77 3.02 -5.52
C SER A 40 10.39 2.12 -4.45
N LEU A 41 9.60 1.28 -3.76
CA LEU A 41 10.11 0.30 -2.80
C LEU A 41 11.00 -0.75 -3.49
N VAL A 42 10.59 -1.26 -4.66
CA VAL A 42 11.43 -2.18 -5.44
C VAL A 42 12.72 -1.49 -5.87
N ALA A 43 12.66 -0.23 -6.32
CA ALA A 43 13.85 0.54 -6.68
C ALA A 43 14.80 0.71 -5.47
N LEU A 44 14.29 1.09 -4.29
CA LEU A 44 15.07 1.23 -3.06
C LEU A 44 15.81 -0.08 -2.68
N LEU A 45 15.23 -1.24 -3.00
CA LEU A 45 15.82 -2.55 -2.68
C LEU A 45 16.78 -3.07 -3.76
N ILE A 46 16.58 -2.71 -5.03
CA ILE A 46 17.36 -3.23 -6.17
C ILE A 46 18.51 -2.30 -6.54
N PHE A 47 18.29 -0.98 -6.58
CA PHE A 47 19.28 -0.01 -7.05
C PHE A 47 20.62 -0.09 -6.29
N PRO A 48 20.64 -0.31 -4.96
CA PRO A 48 21.90 -0.56 -4.26
C PRO A 48 22.64 -1.82 -4.70
N ARG A 49 21.90 -2.88 -5.05
CA ARG A 49 22.48 -4.14 -5.54
C ARG A 49 23.06 -4.02 -6.95
N LEU A 50 22.56 -3.07 -7.73
CA LEU A 50 23.06 -2.74 -9.06
C LEU A 50 24.20 -1.70 -9.03
N GLY A 51 24.58 -1.19 -7.85
CA GLY A 51 25.63 -0.18 -7.71
C GLY A 51 25.24 1.22 -8.19
N ILE A 52 23.95 1.49 -8.42
CA ILE A 52 23.45 2.78 -8.90
C ILE A 52 22.90 3.68 -7.78
N ALA A 53 22.81 3.17 -6.55
CA ALA A 53 22.40 3.93 -5.37
C ALA A 53 23.05 3.36 -4.09
N VAL A 54 22.92 4.08 -2.97
CA VAL A 54 23.33 3.59 -1.64
C VAL A 54 22.12 2.97 -0.95
N ALA A 55 22.32 1.86 -0.22
CA ALA A 55 21.24 1.24 0.56
C ALA A 55 20.72 2.21 1.62
N PRO A 56 19.39 2.35 1.80
CA PRO A 56 18.83 3.24 2.80
C PRO A 56 19.22 2.76 4.20
N SER A 57 19.58 3.70 5.07
CA SER A 57 19.69 3.42 6.51
C SER A 57 18.31 3.08 7.10
N PRO A 58 18.24 2.42 8.27
CA PRO A 58 16.96 2.17 8.94
C PRO A 58 16.15 3.45 9.17
N VAL A 59 16.83 4.56 9.52
CA VAL A 59 16.18 5.87 9.68
C VAL A 59 15.59 6.38 8.36
N ALA A 60 16.30 6.22 7.24
CA ALA A 60 15.80 6.63 5.94
C ALA A 60 14.59 5.79 5.48
N MET A 61 14.65 4.47 5.67
CA MET A 61 13.53 3.57 5.35
C MET A 61 12.31 3.83 6.23
N GLY A 62 12.51 3.94 7.54
CA GLY A 62 11.45 4.27 8.50
C GLY A 62 10.80 5.61 8.16
N SER A 63 11.58 6.63 7.80
CA SER A 63 11.04 7.95 7.39
C SER A 63 10.23 7.88 6.11
N TYR A 64 10.69 7.11 5.12
CA TYR A 64 9.93 6.83 3.90
C TYR A 64 8.57 6.18 4.22
N LEU A 65 8.55 5.18 5.10
CA LEU A 65 7.33 4.48 5.51
C LEU A 65 6.40 5.37 6.36
N VAL A 66 6.92 6.27 7.19
CA VAL A 66 6.12 7.26 7.92
C VAL A 66 5.35 8.17 6.96
N LEU A 67 6.00 8.67 5.91
CA LEU A 67 5.33 9.52 4.92
C LEU A 67 4.19 8.76 4.22
N TRP A 68 4.42 7.50 3.86
CA TRP A 68 3.36 6.63 3.34
C TRP A 68 2.26 6.37 4.37
N GLY A 69 2.59 6.22 5.64
CA GLY A 69 1.63 6.10 6.74
C GLY A 69 0.74 7.34 6.90
N ILE A 70 1.32 8.54 6.84
CA ILE A 70 0.57 9.82 6.91
C ILE A 70 -0.36 9.97 5.70
N PHE A 71 0.13 9.65 4.50
CA PHE A 71 -0.68 9.63 3.29
C PHE A 71 -1.84 8.64 3.41
N THR A 72 -1.55 7.41 3.88
CA THR A 72 -2.54 6.35 4.07
C THR A 72 -3.58 6.74 5.11
N PHE A 73 -3.18 7.34 6.22
CA PHE A 73 -4.10 7.82 7.25
C PHE A 73 -5.03 8.92 6.71
N SER A 74 -4.51 9.82 5.87
CA SER A 74 -5.32 10.84 5.21
C SER A 74 -6.39 10.21 4.31
N LEU A 75 -6.04 9.16 3.57
CA LEU A 75 -6.99 8.38 2.77
C LEU A 75 -7.97 7.58 3.65
N PHE A 76 -7.53 7.00 4.76
CA PHE A 76 -8.39 6.35 5.74
C PHE A 76 -9.49 7.30 6.22
N MET A 77 -9.15 8.55 6.57
CA MET A 77 -10.13 9.55 6.96
C MET A 77 -11.17 9.83 5.86
N ALA A 78 -10.78 9.77 4.59
CA ALA A 78 -11.71 9.88 3.47
C ALA A 78 -12.66 8.66 3.38
N THR A 79 -12.18 7.44 3.66
CA THR A 79 -13.00 6.22 3.63
C THR A 79 -14.15 6.22 4.65
N LEU A 80 -14.06 7.04 5.72
CA LEU A 80 -15.14 7.20 6.70
C LEU A 80 -16.46 7.66 6.05
N ARG A 81 -16.39 8.30 4.87
CA ARG A 81 -17.54 8.75 4.08
C ARG A 81 -17.89 7.87 2.88
N ILE A 82 -17.16 6.76 2.67
CA ILE A 82 -17.31 5.90 1.47
C ILE A 82 -17.99 4.58 1.82
N ASN A 83 -17.24 3.59 2.32
CA ASN A 83 -17.80 2.29 2.71
C ASN A 83 -16.95 1.60 3.79
N ARG A 84 -17.55 0.66 4.50
CA ARG A 84 -16.91 -0.06 5.63
C ARG A 84 -15.74 -0.95 5.20
N GLY A 85 -15.81 -1.56 4.01
CA GLY A 85 -14.73 -2.40 3.49
C GLY A 85 -13.43 -1.61 3.33
N LEU A 86 -13.50 -0.45 2.68
CA LEU A 86 -12.35 0.44 2.51
C LEU A 86 -11.84 1.00 3.85
N GLN A 87 -12.72 1.25 4.83
CA GLN A 87 -12.29 1.64 6.17
C GLN A 87 -11.41 0.56 6.83
N VAL A 88 -11.80 -0.71 6.72
CA VAL A 88 -10.99 -1.82 7.25
C VAL A 88 -9.64 -1.89 6.54
N VAL A 89 -9.64 -1.86 5.20
CA VAL A 89 -8.40 -1.95 4.41
C VAL A 89 -7.45 -0.80 4.71
N PHE A 90 -7.92 0.45 4.69
CA PHE A 90 -7.06 1.61 4.94
C PHE A 90 -6.69 1.78 6.41
N GLY A 91 -7.53 1.31 7.34
CA GLY A 91 -7.21 1.27 8.76
C GLY A 91 -6.08 0.29 9.06
N LEU A 92 -6.16 -0.93 8.51
CA LEU A 92 -5.09 -1.92 8.59
C LEU A 92 -3.82 -1.41 7.90
N LEU A 93 -3.94 -0.89 6.67
CA LEU A 93 -2.77 -0.38 5.94
C LEU A 93 -2.08 0.79 6.66
N THR A 94 -2.83 1.64 7.36
CA THR A 94 -2.24 2.69 8.22
C THR A 94 -1.43 2.06 9.35
N LEU A 95 -2.01 1.07 10.03
CA LEU A 95 -1.32 0.33 11.10
C LEU A 95 -0.07 -0.38 10.57
N LEU A 96 -0.14 -0.98 9.38
CA LEU A 96 1.00 -1.62 8.71
C LEU A 96 2.18 -0.66 8.58
N PHE A 97 1.96 0.53 8.02
CA PHE A 97 3.02 1.51 7.82
C PHE A 97 3.62 2.00 9.13
N ILE A 98 2.79 2.18 10.17
CA ILE A 98 3.26 2.54 11.51
C ILE A 98 4.16 1.44 12.08
N LEU A 99 3.72 0.17 12.00
CA LEU A 99 4.49 -0.96 12.52
C LEU A 99 5.80 -1.18 11.76
N LEU A 100 5.78 -1.08 10.43
CA LEU A 100 7.00 -1.20 9.61
C LEU A 100 7.99 -0.08 9.95
N ALA A 101 7.53 1.18 10.00
CA ALA A 101 8.39 2.31 10.37
C ALA A 101 8.96 2.17 11.79
N ALA A 102 8.13 1.73 12.75
CA ALA A 102 8.58 1.46 14.11
C ALA A 102 9.63 0.34 14.16
N GLY A 103 9.46 -0.71 13.35
CA GLY A 103 10.42 -1.80 13.19
C GLY A 103 11.78 -1.30 12.70
N ASP A 104 11.80 -0.44 11.68
CA ASP A 104 13.01 0.16 11.15
C ASP A 104 13.69 1.12 12.15
N PHE A 105 12.94 2.04 12.78
CA PHE A 105 13.53 2.98 13.73
C PHE A 105 14.07 2.31 15.00
N SER A 106 13.39 1.26 15.47
CA SER A 106 13.84 0.50 16.64
C SER A 106 14.83 -0.61 16.30
N SER A 107 15.03 -0.91 15.02
CA SER A 107 15.79 -2.09 14.55
C SER A 107 15.32 -3.39 15.24
N SER A 108 14.01 -3.51 15.48
CA SER A 108 13.41 -4.61 16.24
C SER A 108 12.79 -5.67 15.34
N ASP A 109 13.42 -6.84 15.27
CA ASP A 109 12.91 -7.99 14.53
C ASP A 109 11.50 -8.42 14.98
N THR A 110 11.19 -8.26 16.26
CA THR A 110 9.87 -8.61 16.81
C THR A 110 8.78 -7.71 16.24
N VAL A 111 9.04 -6.39 16.17
CA VAL A 111 8.09 -5.42 15.60
C VAL A 111 7.93 -5.65 14.11
N THR A 112 9.03 -5.92 13.39
CA THR A 112 9.00 -6.21 11.96
C THR A 112 8.22 -7.50 11.65
N LYS A 113 8.36 -8.56 12.47
CA LYS A 113 7.55 -9.78 12.34
C LYS A 113 6.07 -9.53 12.59
N LEU A 114 5.74 -8.73 13.61
CA LEU A 114 4.37 -8.34 13.90
C LEU A 114 3.75 -7.57 12.72
N ALA A 115 4.50 -6.62 12.15
CA ALA A 115 4.11 -5.91 10.94
C ALA A 115 3.86 -6.88 9.77
N GLY A 116 4.68 -7.92 9.62
CA GLY A 116 4.47 -8.96 8.61
C GLY A 116 3.14 -9.71 8.77
N TYR A 117 2.79 -10.11 9.99
CA TYR A 117 1.49 -10.76 10.26
C TYR A 117 0.32 -9.82 10.00
N GLU A 118 0.42 -8.57 10.45
CA GLU A 118 -0.59 -7.55 10.19
C GLU A 118 -0.74 -7.32 8.67
N GLY A 119 0.36 -7.25 7.92
CA GLY A 119 0.34 -7.08 6.47
C GLY A 119 -0.35 -8.23 5.73
N ILE A 120 -0.26 -9.46 6.23
CA ILE A 120 -1.04 -10.60 5.71
C ILE A 120 -2.54 -10.34 5.91
N VAL A 121 -2.95 -9.90 7.10
CA VAL A 121 -4.36 -9.59 7.41
C VAL A 121 -4.86 -8.43 6.52
N CYS A 122 -4.07 -7.37 6.39
CA CYS A 122 -4.36 -6.25 5.49
C CYS A 122 -4.55 -6.72 4.03
N GLY A 123 -3.64 -7.56 3.53
CA GLY A 123 -3.71 -8.09 2.17
C GLY A 123 -4.95 -8.95 1.93
N LEU A 124 -5.29 -9.82 2.88
CA LEU A 124 -6.50 -10.65 2.81
C LEU A 124 -7.78 -9.80 2.83
N ALA A 125 -7.82 -8.76 3.67
CA ALA A 125 -8.94 -7.82 3.70
C ALA A 125 -9.11 -7.09 2.35
N ALA A 126 -8.00 -6.65 1.74
CA ALA A 126 -8.03 -6.00 0.43
C ALA A 126 -8.53 -6.95 -0.68
N ILE A 127 -8.08 -8.21 -0.68
CA ILE A 127 -8.57 -9.24 -1.61
C ILE A 127 -10.07 -9.46 -1.42
N TYR A 128 -10.54 -9.60 -0.18
CA TYR A 128 -11.95 -9.78 0.12
C TYR A 128 -12.81 -8.62 -0.41
N VAL A 129 -12.40 -7.37 -0.15
CA VAL A 129 -13.12 -6.18 -0.64
C VAL A 129 -13.14 -6.16 -2.17
N GLY A 130 -12.01 -6.40 -2.83
CA GLY A 130 -11.94 -6.43 -4.30
C GLY A 130 -12.80 -7.52 -4.93
N VAL A 131 -12.84 -8.72 -4.34
CA VAL A 131 -13.73 -9.80 -4.79
C VAL A 131 -15.20 -9.45 -4.53
N SER A 132 -15.53 -8.83 -3.40
CA SER A 132 -16.89 -8.39 -3.10
C SER A 132 -17.38 -7.34 -4.10
N GLU A 133 -16.54 -6.39 -4.50
CA GLU A 133 -16.86 -5.40 -5.53
C GLU A 133 -17.07 -6.06 -6.90
N LEU A 134 -16.21 -7.01 -7.27
CA LEU A 134 -16.34 -7.77 -8.52
C LEU A 134 -17.67 -8.54 -8.59
N LEU A 135 -18.02 -9.27 -7.54
CA LEU A 135 -19.27 -10.05 -7.48
C LEU A 135 -20.50 -9.15 -7.55
N HIS A 136 -20.51 -8.05 -6.80
CA HIS A 136 -21.62 -7.08 -6.86
C HIS A 136 -21.82 -6.48 -8.25
N GLU A 137 -20.75 -6.25 -9.01
CA GLU A 137 -20.86 -5.72 -10.38
C GLU A 137 -21.35 -6.79 -11.38
N MET A 138 -20.99 -8.06 -11.16
CA MET A 138 -21.50 -9.18 -11.98
C MET A 138 -22.99 -9.40 -11.78
N ASP A 139 -23.50 -9.25 -10.55
CA ASP A 139 -24.92 -9.43 -10.21
C ASP A 139 -25.82 -8.28 -10.72
N ARG A 140 -25.24 -7.13 -11.11
CA ARG A 140 -25.98 -5.98 -11.65
C ARG A 140 -26.27 -6.05 -13.15
N LYS A 141 -25.72 -7.06 -13.85
CA LYS A 141 -25.97 -7.32 -15.27
C LYS A 141 -27.11 -8.30 -15.47
#